data_AF-A0A813X4L3-F1
#
_entry.id   AF-A0A813X4L3-F1
#
_cell.length_a   1.000
_cell.length_b   1.000
_cell.length_c   1.000
_cell.angle_alpha   90.00
_cell.angle_beta   90.00
_cell.angle_gamma   90.00
#
_symmetry.space_group_name_H-M   'P 1'
#
loop_
_entity.id
_entity.type
_entity.pdbx_description
1 polymer ?
#
loop_
_entity_poly.entity_id
_entity_poly.type
_entity_poly.pdbx_seq_one_letter_code
_entity_poly.pdbx_strand_id
1 'polypeptide(L)'
;MEFFHIYNVQNKILTNIENNDEQEEKCLEPIFYFEHYKYEKIPSHHFNIGDSVALIDQEQLDEYLNKQNETGEKSPLRLFYQSFGIILSIHPLLSIKFTYWPLSLTNNNYLNRQKLFRLERLPNFVTLNRSIDALGKIIDNKDSLLIKPFLNLSNNIDKDQLKNYAQDQIRNVENNLNDEVDDNEYNHATLNNSQRQAIKNALENRLTFIQGPPGTGKTETSAWIIHLWLQNFFQEGQPILICAETHQAVDNLTRRLLQYRQYRLIRYGEPRTVAPDLHKYTMPTQIELVRREKQGSNPNSTTNKSLFGPAKPKEIREIISKCQILCMTCSGVGILEPSLKFPFILIDEASQITEPNILIPLVRITDQIVLVGDQKQLPPIIKMAEAKPLLERSFFQRLLENININSIMLDTQYRMHPALIDFPSQVFYDGSLKTGIKSEERPTPKEIKFINEQIPLRFVDVDEIRSNNENEIGFLINEQRMNVLLTRAKCAMIVFGNKRTLISNNLWKQWIESVPNVNSTQFTDQCLIKQNQITDQQQSQSTKKTRHYTHNKKKAYSRKNYP
;
A
#
# COMPACT_ATOMS: atom_id res chain seq x y z
N MET A 1 28.77 10.83 8.53
CA MET A 1 29.49 11.68 7.55
C MET A 1 29.50 11.09 6.15
N GLU A 2 29.78 9.80 5.94
CA GLU A 2 29.72 9.19 4.58
C GLU A 2 28.30 9.12 3.97
N PHE A 3 27.26 8.92 4.79
CA PHE A 3 25.85 9.05 4.36
C PHE A 3 25.47 10.47 3.91
N PHE A 4 26.13 11.48 4.48
CA PHE A 4 26.01 12.89 4.08
C PHE A 4 26.66 13.13 2.70
N HIS A 5 27.63 12.29 2.32
CA HIS A 5 28.30 12.36 1.03
C HIS A 5 27.41 11.82 -0.10
N ILE A 6 26.63 10.76 0.15
CA ILE A 6 25.61 10.24 -0.79
C ILE A 6 24.48 11.27 -0.98
N TYR A 7 24.04 11.91 0.11
CA TYR A 7 23.07 13.00 0.09
C TYR A 7 23.56 14.20 -0.74
N ASN A 8 24.81 14.63 -0.53
CA ASN A 8 25.39 15.75 -1.28
C ASN A 8 25.62 15.43 -2.76
N VAL A 9 25.90 14.16 -3.12
CA VAL A 9 26.03 13.74 -4.52
C VAL A 9 24.66 13.71 -5.20
N GLN A 10 23.61 13.18 -4.56
CA GLN A 10 22.25 13.21 -5.10
C GLN A 10 21.72 14.64 -5.27
N ASN A 11 21.92 15.49 -4.27
CA ASN A 11 21.48 16.89 -4.35
C ASN A 11 22.29 17.70 -5.37
N LYS A 12 23.62 17.53 -5.46
CA LYS A 12 24.43 18.20 -6.51
C LYS A 12 24.03 17.79 -7.92
N ILE A 13 23.65 16.53 -8.14
CA ILE A 13 23.20 16.07 -9.45
C ILE A 13 21.83 16.66 -9.78
N LEU A 14 20.90 16.69 -8.81
CA LEU A 14 19.57 17.30 -9.02
C LEU A 14 19.65 18.82 -9.24
N THR A 15 20.51 19.55 -8.51
CA THR A 15 20.70 20.99 -8.73
C THR A 15 21.50 21.32 -9.99
N ASN A 16 22.42 20.44 -10.43
CA ASN A 16 23.10 20.64 -11.72
C ASN A 16 22.17 20.39 -12.91
N ILE A 17 21.13 19.54 -12.76
CA ILE A 17 20.07 19.36 -13.77
C ILE A 17 19.16 20.60 -13.88
N GLU A 18 18.99 21.37 -12.80
CA GLU A 18 18.16 22.58 -12.80
C GLU A 18 18.86 23.84 -13.32
N ASN A 19 20.20 23.89 -13.32
CA ASN A 19 20.97 25.11 -13.59
C ASN A 19 21.67 25.17 -14.96
N ASN A 20 21.68 24.09 -15.74
CA ASN A 20 22.32 24.08 -17.06
C ASN A 20 21.29 23.95 -18.19
N ASP A 21 20.62 25.06 -18.50
CA ASP A 21 20.22 25.31 -19.89
C ASP A 21 21.52 25.57 -20.69
N GLU A 22 21.76 24.78 -21.74
CA GLU A 22 22.87 24.94 -22.70
C GLU A 22 24.28 24.45 -22.27
N GLN A 23 24.42 23.14 -22.01
CA GLN A 23 25.59 22.38 -22.48
C GLN A 23 25.26 20.89 -22.49
N GLU A 24 25.44 20.25 -23.65
CA GLU A 24 25.30 18.81 -23.86
C GLU A 24 26.35 18.03 -23.04
N GLU A 25 26.20 17.98 -21.71
CA GLU A 25 26.85 16.94 -20.93
C GLU A 25 26.08 15.65 -21.18
N LYS A 26 26.74 14.74 -21.92
CA LYS A 26 26.37 13.34 -22.09
C LYS A 26 26.02 12.73 -20.73
N CYS A 27 24.74 12.75 -20.38
CA CYS A 27 24.17 11.73 -19.51
C CYS A 27 24.46 10.41 -20.23
N LEU A 28 25.54 9.75 -19.85
CA LEU A 28 25.80 8.36 -20.20
C LEU A 28 24.59 7.58 -19.72
N GLU A 29 23.65 7.27 -20.62
CA GLU A 29 22.61 6.28 -20.38
C GLU A 29 23.32 4.96 -20.04
N PRO A 30 23.28 4.46 -18.78
CA PRO A 30 23.82 3.15 -18.49
C PRO A 30 22.64 2.19 -18.62
N ILE A 31 22.23 1.88 -19.85
CA ILE A 31 21.38 0.72 -20.11
C ILE A 31 22.32 -0.49 -20.15
N PHE A 32 22.61 -1.06 -18.99
CA PHE A 32 23.33 -2.33 -18.94
C PHE A 32 22.34 -3.47 -19.29
N TYR A 33 22.69 -4.24 -20.32
CA TYR A 33 22.05 -5.49 -20.66
C TYR A 33 22.84 -6.62 -20.00
N PHE A 34 22.23 -7.30 -19.02
CA PHE A 34 22.73 -8.59 -18.57
C PHE A 34 21.98 -9.66 -19.38
N GLU A 35 22.67 -10.33 -20.30
CA GLU A 35 22.20 -11.58 -20.89
C GLU A 35 22.60 -12.72 -19.94
N HIS A 36 21.62 -13.32 -19.28
CA HIS A 36 21.85 -14.47 -18.41
C HIS A 36 22.14 -15.73 -19.23
N TYR A 37 23.33 -16.31 -19.05
CA TYR A 37 23.56 -17.73 -19.31
C TYR A 37 23.31 -18.52 -18.02
N LYS A 38 22.31 -19.41 -18.06
CA LYS A 38 21.92 -20.43 -17.06
C LYS A 38 21.23 -19.93 -15.77
N TYR A 39 19.91 -19.69 -15.85
CA TYR A 39 18.89 -20.18 -14.91
C TYR A 39 17.53 -20.19 -15.64
N GLU A 40 16.66 -21.18 -15.39
CA GLU A 40 15.38 -21.40 -16.09
C GLU A 40 14.25 -20.39 -15.74
N LYS A 41 14.49 -19.39 -14.89
CA LYS A 41 13.61 -18.23 -14.61
C LYS A 41 14.34 -17.32 -13.62
N ILE A 42 14.24 -15.99 -13.76
CA ILE A 42 14.54 -15.09 -12.64
C ILE A 42 13.42 -15.33 -11.62
N PRO A 43 13.71 -15.74 -10.37
CA PRO A 43 12.65 -16.00 -9.40
C PRO A 43 11.85 -14.72 -9.17
N SER A 44 10.57 -14.74 -9.59
CA SER A 44 9.63 -13.60 -9.64
C SER A 44 9.32 -12.93 -8.29
N HIS A 45 9.99 -13.32 -7.21
CA HIS A 45 9.64 -12.98 -5.84
C HIS A 45 10.73 -12.17 -5.10
N HIS A 46 11.91 -11.96 -5.68
CA HIS A 46 13.04 -11.37 -4.92
C HIS A 46 13.19 -9.85 -5.08
N PHE A 47 12.80 -9.31 -6.23
CA PHE A 47 12.99 -7.91 -6.57
C PHE A 47 11.71 -7.29 -7.15
N ASN A 48 11.46 -6.04 -6.80
CA ASN A 48 10.42 -5.19 -7.37
C ASN A 48 11.07 -3.97 -8.02
N ILE A 49 10.37 -3.40 -9.00
CA ILE A 49 10.72 -2.07 -9.54
C ILE A 49 10.67 -1.05 -8.40
N GLY A 50 11.66 -0.17 -8.35
CA GLY A 50 11.85 0.79 -7.28
C GLY A 50 12.69 0.28 -6.10
N ASP A 51 13.01 -1.03 -6.04
CA ASP A 51 13.92 -1.55 -5.02
C ASP A 51 15.32 -0.94 -5.20
N SER A 52 15.89 -0.47 -4.08
CA SER A 52 17.29 -0.11 -4.00
C SER A 52 18.13 -1.38 -4.06
N VAL A 53 19.21 -1.36 -4.84
CA VAL A 53 20.09 -2.51 -5.06
C VAL A 53 21.56 -2.11 -5.00
N ALA A 54 22.41 -3.05 -4.60
CA ALA A 54 23.87 -2.98 -4.75
C ALA A 54 24.32 -4.01 -5.78
N LEU A 55 25.31 -3.64 -6.59
CA LEU A 55 26.00 -4.56 -7.49
C LEU A 55 27.32 -5.00 -6.84
N ILE A 56 27.57 -6.31 -6.84
CA ILE A 56 28.76 -6.94 -6.26
C ILE A 56 29.39 -7.83 -7.33
N ASP A 57 30.72 -7.78 -7.47
CA ASP A 57 31.46 -8.73 -8.30
C ASP A 57 31.55 -10.07 -7.59
N GLN A 58 31.10 -11.14 -8.28
CA GLN A 58 31.04 -12.47 -7.69
C GLN A 58 32.42 -13.00 -7.31
N GLU A 59 33.46 -12.70 -8.09
CA GLU A 59 34.83 -13.17 -7.81
C GLU A 59 35.33 -12.58 -6.48
N GLN A 60 35.09 -11.28 -6.26
CA GLN A 60 35.47 -10.59 -5.02
C GLN A 60 34.69 -11.13 -3.82
N LEU A 61 33.43 -11.48 -4.02
CA LEU A 61 32.59 -12.06 -2.99
C LEU A 61 33.05 -13.48 -2.60
N ASP A 62 33.38 -14.30 -3.59
CA ASP A 62 33.85 -15.68 -3.36
C ASP A 62 35.21 -15.69 -2.64
N GLU A 63 36.14 -14.81 -3.03
CA GLU A 63 37.40 -14.61 -2.31
C GLU A 63 37.18 -14.21 -0.85
N TYR A 64 36.23 -13.31 -0.60
CA TYR A 64 35.87 -12.89 0.75
C TYR A 64 35.27 -14.03 1.57
N LEU A 65 34.30 -14.78 1.03
CA LEU A 65 33.67 -15.90 1.74
C LEU A 65 34.68 -17.00 2.06
N ASN A 66 35.63 -17.27 1.16
CA ASN A 66 36.72 -18.21 1.42
C ASN A 66 37.62 -17.72 2.57
N LYS A 67 38.02 -16.44 2.57
CA LYS A 67 38.77 -15.86 3.69
C LYS A 67 38.01 -15.89 5.00
N GLN A 68 36.69 -15.65 5.00
CA GLN A 68 35.87 -15.76 6.21
C GLN A 68 35.89 -17.17 6.80
N ASN A 69 35.81 -18.19 5.95
CA ASN A 69 35.85 -19.59 6.37
C ASN A 69 37.23 -19.97 6.94
N GLU A 70 38.30 -19.34 6.46
CA GLU A 70 39.68 -19.57 6.92
C GLU A 70 40.03 -18.80 8.21
N THR A 71 39.64 -17.53 8.34
CA THR A 71 40.08 -16.64 9.44
C THR A 71 39.02 -16.37 10.50
N GLY A 72 37.75 -16.64 10.21
CA GLY A 72 36.62 -16.30 11.08
C GLY A 72 36.30 -14.80 11.17
N GLU A 73 37.06 -13.92 10.49
CA GLU A 73 36.83 -12.48 10.52
C GLU A 73 35.60 -12.07 9.71
N LYS A 74 34.67 -11.36 10.36
CA LYS A 74 33.45 -10.83 9.75
C LYS A 74 33.59 -9.37 9.34
N SER A 75 34.16 -9.11 8.16
CA SER A 75 34.05 -7.79 7.52
C SER A 75 32.65 -7.61 6.92
N PRO A 76 32.01 -6.44 6.93
CA PRO A 76 30.66 -6.30 6.37
C PRO A 76 30.65 -6.39 4.83
N LEU A 77 29.68 -7.11 4.24
CA LEU A 77 29.49 -7.27 2.78
C LEU A 77 29.51 -5.95 1.98
N ARG A 78 29.11 -4.84 2.61
CA ARG A 78 29.07 -3.50 2.00
C ARG A 78 30.42 -3.00 1.49
N LEU A 79 31.53 -3.54 1.98
CA LEU A 79 32.88 -3.17 1.52
C LEU A 79 33.17 -3.63 0.09
N PHE A 80 32.36 -4.56 -0.44
CA PHE A 80 32.51 -5.13 -1.79
C PHE A 80 31.49 -4.55 -2.79
N TYR A 81 30.72 -3.54 -2.39
CA TYR A 81 29.76 -2.90 -3.29
C TYR A 81 30.52 -2.09 -4.35
N GLN A 82 30.20 -2.33 -5.61
CA GLN A 82 30.79 -1.59 -6.74
C GLN A 82 29.93 -0.39 -7.13
N SER A 83 28.62 -0.55 -7.03
CA SER A 83 27.65 0.49 -7.36
C SER A 83 26.34 0.30 -6.61
N PHE A 84 25.55 1.36 -6.62
CA PHE A 84 24.17 1.37 -6.16
C PHE A 84 23.21 1.61 -7.32
N GLY A 85 21.95 1.26 -7.11
CA GLY A 85 20.93 1.46 -8.10
C GLY A 85 19.51 1.37 -7.60
N ILE A 86 18.58 1.76 -8.46
CA ILE A 86 17.14 1.53 -8.31
C ILE A 86 16.68 0.73 -9.52
N ILE A 87 15.95 -0.36 -9.29
CA ILE A 87 15.38 -1.16 -10.38
C ILE A 87 14.36 -0.36 -11.17
N LEU A 88 14.60 -0.22 -12.47
CA LEU A 88 13.75 0.47 -13.43
C LEU A 88 12.81 -0.50 -14.14
N SER A 89 13.26 -1.72 -14.47
CA SER A 89 12.41 -2.75 -15.07
C SER A 89 12.93 -4.15 -14.85
N ILE A 90 12.03 -5.12 -14.75
CA ILE A 90 12.36 -6.54 -14.65
C ILE A 90 11.69 -7.25 -15.81
N HIS A 91 12.48 -7.87 -16.67
CA HIS A 91 11.99 -8.82 -17.65
C HIS A 91 12.00 -10.22 -17.00
N PRO A 92 10.87 -10.96 -16.95
CA PRO A 92 10.74 -12.21 -16.17
C PRO A 92 11.79 -13.29 -16.48
N LEU A 93 12.36 -13.27 -17.69
CA LEU A 93 13.27 -14.32 -18.18
C LEU A 93 14.61 -13.80 -18.70
N LEU A 94 14.81 -12.48 -18.84
CA LEU A 94 15.92 -11.98 -19.67
C LEU A 94 16.85 -11.04 -18.92
N SER A 95 16.33 -10.02 -18.23
CA SER A 95 17.17 -8.95 -17.69
C SER A 95 16.50 -8.15 -16.58
N ILE A 96 17.33 -7.54 -15.75
CA ILE A 96 16.94 -6.49 -14.80
C ILE A 96 17.64 -5.20 -15.25
N LYS A 97 16.87 -4.14 -15.46
CA LYS A 97 17.40 -2.79 -15.70
C LYS A 97 17.32 -1.99 -14.40
N PHE A 98 18.40 -1.31 -14.05
CA PHE A 98 18.47 -0.46 -12.87
C PHE A 98 19.36 0.76 -13.16
N THR A 99 19.18 1.84 -12.40
CA THR A 99 20.09 2.99 -12.45
C THR A 99 21.46 2.58 -11.89
N TYR A 100 22.55 3.05 -12.48
CA TYR A 100 23.90 2.70 -12.03
C TYR A 100 24.60 3.91 -11.42
N TRP A 101 24.95 3.83 -10.14
CA TRP A 101 25.70 4.85 -9.40
C TRP A 101 26.99 4.24 -8.82
N PRO A 102 28.16 4.45 -9.46
CA PRO A 102 29.42 3.89 -9.00
C PRO A 102 29.89 4.53 -7.70
N LEU A 103 30.54 3.74 -6.83
CA LEU A 103 31.08 4.18 -5.54
C LEU A 103 32.40 4.97 -5.65
N SER A 104 33.17 4.80 -6.73
CA SER A 104 34.33 5.64 -7.02
C SER A 104 34.24 6.28 -8.41
N LEU A 105 34.52 7.58 -8.47
CA LEU A 105 34.62 8.35 -9.72
C LEU A 105 35.94 8.08 -10.46
N THR A 106 36.91 7.46 -9.79
CA THR A 106 38.29 7.32 -10.27
C THR A 106 38.51 6.12 -11.18
N ASN A 107 37.59 5.16 -11.19
CA ASN A 107 37.65 4.03 -12.10
C ASN A 107 36.47 4.10 -13.07
N ASN A 108 36.72 4.65 -14.27
CA ASN A 108 35.96 4.39 -15.50
C ASN A 108 36.10 2.91 -15.92
N ASN A 109 36.03 1.97 -14.99
CA ASN A 109 35.95 0.56 -15.28
C ASN A 109 34.52 0.30 -15.73
N TYR A 110 34.33 0.35 -17.04
CA TYR A 110 33.24 -0.34 -17.71
C TYR A 110 33.09 -1.71 -17.05
N LEU A 111 31.90 -2.01 -16.50
CA LEU A 111 31.57 -3.35 -16.02
C LEU A 111 31.99 -4.34 -17.12
N ASN A 112 32.96 -5.20 -16.81
CA ASN A 112 33.41 -6.19 -17.78
C ASN A 112 32.24 -7.13 -18.06
N ARG A 113 31.76 -7.16 -19.31
CA ARG A 113 30.60 -7.98 -19.73
C ARG A 113 30.82 -9.48 -19.53
N GLN A 114 32.06 -9.92 -19.34
CA GLN A 114 32.39 -11.32 -19.08
C GLN A 114 32.39 -11.69 -17.59
N LYS A 115 32.26 -10.71 -16.68
CA LYS A 115 32.21 -10.95 -15.24
C LYS A 115 30.81 -11.30 -14.76
N LEU A 116 30.73 -12.18 -13.77
CA LEU A 116 29.49 -12.49 -13.08
C LEU A 116 29.25 -11.48 -11.96
N PHE A 117 28.06 -10.93 -11.89
CA PHE A 117 27.67 -10.00 -10.85
C PHE A 117 26.51 -10.53 -10.03
N ARG A 118 26.54 -10.25 -8.73
CA ARG A 118 25.42 -10.47 -7.82
C ARG A 118 24.71 -9.15 -7.58
N LEU A 119 23.39 -9.18 -7.70
CA LEU A 119 22.52 -8.08 -7.31
C LEU A 119 22.01 -8.34 -5.89
N GLU A 120 22.24 -7.42 -4.97
CA GLU A 120 21.75 -7.50 -3.58
C GLU A 120 20.66 -6.45 -3.36
N ARG A 121 19.53 -6.86 -2.77
CA ARG A 121 18.46 -5.92 -2.40
C ARG A 121 18.89 -5.16 -1.17
N LEU A 122 18.91 -3.84 -1.29
CA LEU A 122 19.18 -2.94 -0.18
C LEU A 122 17.89 -2.52 0.52
N PRO A 123 18.00 -2.02 1.77
CA PRO A 123 16.94 -1.24 2.39
C PRO A 123 16.50 -0.09 1.47
N ASN A 124 15.22 0.27 1.50
CA ASN A 124 14.71 1.41 0.74
C ASN A 124 15.21 2.73 1.37
N PHE A 125 16.43 3.12 1.02
CA PHE A 125 17.08 4.33 1.53
C PHE A 125 16.39 5.61 1.08
N VAL A 126 15.68 5.56 -0.05
CA VAL A 126 14.94 6.72 -0.57
C VAL A 126 13.87 7.16 0.43
N THR A 127 13.09 6.22 0.96
CA THR A 127 12.05 6.53 1.95
C THR A 127 12.67 7.05 3.24
N LEU A 128 13.73 6.39 3.73
CA LEU A 128 14.44 6.82 4.93
C LEU A 128 15.00 8.25 4.81
N ASN A 129 15.66 8.56 3.69
CA ASN A 129 16.24 9.88 3.44
C ASN A 129 15.17 10.97 3.37
N ARG A 130 14.01 10.67 2.75
CA ARG A 130 12.88 11.61 2.73
C ARG A 130 12.33 11.86 4.13
N SER A 131 12.24 10.82 4.96
CA SER A 131 11.83 10.97 6.36
C SER A 131 12.82 11.79 7.18
N ILE A 132 14.13 11.59 6.99
CA ILE A 132 15.19 12.37 7.64
C ILE A 132 15.13 13.84 7.19
N ASP A 133 14.95 14.09 5.89
CA ASP A 133 14.79 15.46 5.34
C ASP A 133 13.55 16.16 5.92
N ALA A 134 12.42 15.45 6.01
CA ALA A 134 11.21 15.96 6.64
C ALA A 134 11.44 16.26 8.14
N LEU A 135 12.14 15.39 8.86
CA LEU A 135 12.51 15.60 10.25
C LEU A 135 13.43 16.83 10.41
N GLY A 136 14.45 16.96 9.57
CA GLY A 136 15.36 18.11 9.55
C GLY A 136 14.60 19.42 9.35
N LYS A 137 13.66 19.47 8.40
CA LYS A 137 12.78 20.62 8.16
C LYS A 137 11.92 21.00 9.38
N ILE A 138 11.54 20.03 10.20
CA ILE A 138 10.79 20.29 11.45
C ILE A 138 11.71 20.82 12.53
N ILE A 139 12.93 20.30 12.64
CA ILE A 139 13.93 20.72 13.64
C ILE A 139 14.48 22.12 13.34
N ASP A 140 14.88 22.37 12.10
CA ASP A 140 15.54 23.61 11.68
C ASP A 140 14.59 24.80 11.73
N ASN A 141 13.32 24.56 11.46
CA ASN A 141 12.29 25.56 11.50
C ASN A 141 11.67 25.58 12.91
N LYS A 142 12.44 26.10 13.89
CA LYS A 142 12.01 26.23 15.30
C LYS A 142 10.72 27.05 15.48
N ASP A 143 10.43 27.94 14.52
CA ASP A 143 9.19 28.72 14.42
C ASP A 143 8.12 28.11 13.50
N SER A 144 8.40 26.93 12.92
CA SER A 144 7.51 26.26 11.99
C SER A 144 6.15 26.01 12.62
N LEU A 145 5.21 26.76 12.08
CA LEU A 145 3.78 26.57 12.16
C LEU A 145 3.30 25.15 11.79
N LEU A 146 4.18 24.19 11.49
CA LEU A 146 3.83 22.77 11.35
C LEU A 146 3.37 22.12 12.66
N ILE A 147 3.75 22.67 13.83
CA ILE A 147 3.35 22.13 15.15
C ILE A 147 2.47 23.11 15.96
N LYS A 148 2.44 24.41 15.65
CA LYS A 148 1.56 25.36 16.37
C LYS A 148 0.06 25.02 16.27
N PRO A 149 -0.49 24.45 15.19
CA PRO A 149 -1.87 23.92 15.17
C PRO A 149 -2.06 22.70 16.07
N PHE A 150 -1.01 21.93 16.36
CA PHE A 150 -1.05 20.82 17.32
C PHE A 150 -1.00 21.32 18.79
N LEU A 151 -0.54 22.56 19.03
CA LEU A 151 -0.47 23.19 20.36
C LEU A 151 -1.58 24.21 20.63
N ASN A 152 -2.11 24.88 19.60
CA ASN A 152 -3.26 25.79 19.67
C ASN A 152 -4.45 25.21 18.90
N LEU A 153 -4.94 24.06 19.38
CA LEU A 153 -6.22 23.46 18.97
C LEU A 153 -7.39 24.31 19.48
N SER A 154 -7.64 25.51 18.92
CA SER A 154 -8.95 26.19 19.05
C SER A 154 -9.11 27.52 18.29
N ASN A 155 -8.24 27.93 17.36
CA ASN A 155 -8.48 29.20 16.68
C ASN A 155 -9.61 29.08 15.63
N ASN A 156 -10.74 29.68 15.98
CA ASN A 156 -11.98 29.80 15.24
C ASN A 156 -11.74 30.35 13.82
N ILE A 157 -11.85 29.48 12.82
CA ILE A 157 -12.40 29.88 11.51
C ILE A 157 -13.86 30.27 11.78
N ASP A 158 -14.40 31.30 11.13
CA ASP A 158 -15.76 31.82 11.36
C ASP A 158 -16.81 30.69 11.32
N LYS A 159 -17.19 30.19 12.51
CA LYS A 159 -17.82 28.87 12.69
C LYS A 159 -19.27 28.86 12.26
N ASP A 160 -19.94 30.01 12.26
CA ASP A 160 -21.39 30.06 12.12
C ASP A 160 -21.82 30.03 10.64
N GLN A 161 -21.02 30.60 9.72
CA GLN A 161 -21.27 30.47 8.28
C GLN A 161 -20.95 29.04 7.78
N LEU A 162 -19.82 28.46 8.22
CA LEU A 162 -19.42 27.11 7.83
C LEU A 162 -20.33 26.02 8.40
N LYS A 163 -20.85 26.18 9.63
CA LYS A 163 -21.79 25.22 10.24
C LYS A 163 -23.09 25.13 9.46
N ASN A 164 -23.72 26.26 9.18
CA ASN A 164 -25.01 26.31 8.48
C ASN A 164 -24.83 25.82 7.04
N TYR A 165 -23.76 26.27 6.37
CA TYR A 165 -23.48 25.89 5.00
C TYR A 165 -23.05 24.42 4.85
N ALA A 166 -22.21 23.86 5.74
CA ALA A 166 -21.87 22.44 5.70
C ALA A 166 -23.10 21.56 5.97
N GLN A 167 -23.99 21.98 6.88
CA GLN A 167 -25.26 21.29 7.10
C GLN A 167 -26.19 21.37 5.89
N ASP A 168 -26.27 22.52 5.23
CA ASP A 168 -27.07 22.72 4.02
C ASP A 168 -26.46 21.98 2.82
N GLN A 169 -25.14 21.91 2.68
CA GLN A 169 -24.47 21.12 1.62
C GLN A 169 -24.61 19.62 1.86
N ILE A 170 -24.52 19.14 3.10
CA ILE A 170 -24.79 17.73 3.42
C ILE A 170 -26.25 17.39 3.08
N ARG A 171 -27.21 18.28 3.40
CA ARG A 171 -28.63 18.12 3.04
C ARG A 171 -28.88 18.21 1.54
N ASN A 172 -28.24 19.15 0.83
CA ASN A 172 -28.39 19.33 -0.62
C ASN A 172 -27.76 18.18 -1.40
N VAL A 173 -26.64 17.63 -0.91
CA VAL A 173 -26.07 16.39 -1.40
C VAL A 173 -27.07 15.24 -1.25
N GLU A 174 -27.72 15.11 -0.08
CA GLU A 174 -28.75 14.08 0.14
C GLU A 174 -29.96 14.27 -0.79
N ASN A 175 -30.35 15.51 -1.10
CA ASN A 175 -31.43 15.81 -2.04
C ASN A 175 -31.03 15.55 -3.50
N ASN A 176 -29.84 15.97 -3.93
CA ASN A 176 -29.34 15.73 -5.30
C ASN A 176 -29.02 14.25 -5.57
N LEU A 177 -28.71 13.46 -4.54
CA LEU A 177 -28.58 12.00 -4.64
C LEU A 177 -29.94 11.30 -4.83
N ASN A 178 -31.05 11.97 -4.52
CA ASN A 178 -32.40 11.46 -4.78
C ASN A 178 -32.97 11.95 -6.12
N ASP A 179 -32.52 13.11 -6.63
CA ASP A 179 -33.13 13.79 -7.78
C ASP A 179 -32.37 13.64 -9.13
N GLU A 180 -31.22 12.95 -9.18
CA GLU A 180 -30.52 12.61 -10.44
C GLU A 180 -30.08 11.14 -10.51
N VAL A 181 -31.01 10.20 -10.28
CA VAL A 181 -30.77 8.79 -10.63
C VAL A 181 -31.69 8.43 -11.78
N ASP A 182 -31.14 8.50 -12.99
CA ASP A 182 -31.52 7.61 -14.07
C ASP A 182 -31.44 6.17 -13.51
N ASP A 183 -32.56 5.45 -13.55
CA ASP A 183 -32.92 4.26 -12.75
C ASP A 183 -32.05 3.00 -12.98
N ASN A 184 -30.82 3.14 -13.46
CA ASN A 184 -29.93 2.04 -13.78
C ASN A 184 -28.56 2.21 -13.12
N GLU A 185 -28.36 1.43 -12.05
CA GLU A 185 -27.12 1.24 -11.28
C GLU A 185 -26.66 2.44 -10.42
N TYR A 186 -26.64 2.21 -9.08
CA TYR A 186 -25.77 2.79 -8.04
C TYR A 186 -26.56 3.22 -6.79
N ASN A 187 -26.81 2.23 -5.93
CA ASN A 187 -27.44 2.40 -4.62
C ASN A 187 -26.44 3.07 -3.66
N HIS A 188 -26.38 4.41 -3.62
CA HIS A 188 -25.55 5.15 -2.66
C HIS A 188 -26.11 4.96 -1.24
N ALA A 189 -25.30 4.39 -0.34
CA ALA A 189 -25.67 4.31 1.07
C ALA A 189 -25.64 5.73 1.66
N THR A 190 -26.79 6.22 2.11
CA THR A 190 -26.91 7.48 2.86
C THR A 190 -25.93 7.51 4.04
N LEU A 191 -25.19 8.61 4.20
CA LEU A 191 -24.24 8.80 5.29
C LEU A 191 -24.90 8.69 6.66
N ASN A 192 -24.32 7.91 7.57
CA ASN A 192 -24.82 7.81 8.95
C ASN A 192 -24.35 8.98 9.82
N ASN A 193 -24.90 9.09 11.03
CA ASN A 193 -24.60 10.20 11.95
C ASN A 193 -23.11 10.31 12.33
N SER A 194 -22.42 9.19 12.57
CA SER A 194 -20.99 9.21 12.92
C SER A 194 -20.14 9.70 11.75
N GLN A 195 -20.48 9.30 10.51
CA GLN A 195 -19.81 9.78 9.29
C GLN A 195 -20.08 11.26 9.05
N ARG A 196 -21.34 11.72 9.21
CA ARG A 196 -21.70 13.15 9.10
C ARG A 196 -20.95 13.99 10.12
N GLN A 197 -20.84 13.51 11.36
CA GLN A 197 -20.07 14.18 12.41
C GLN A 197 -18.58 14.24 12.06
N ALA A 198 -18.01 13.15 11.53
CA ALA A 198 -16.63 13.11 11.09
C ALA A 198 -16.37 14.11 9.95
N ILE A 199 -17.24 14.14 8.94
CA ILE A 199 -17.17 15.09 7.82
C ILE A 199 -17.29 16.52 8.31
N LYS A 200 -18.27 16.82 9.16
CA LYS A 200 -18.46 18.17 9.72
C LYS A 200 -17.21 18.65 10.46
N ASN A 201 -16.64 17.81 11.32
CA ASN A 201 -15.41 18.16 12.03
C ASN A 201 -14.20 18.33 11.11
N ALA A 202 -14.10 17.52 10.05
CA ALA A 202 -13.05 17.66 9.05
C ALA A 202 -13.11 18.98 8.28
N LEU A 203 -14.32 19.52 8.05
CA LEU A 203 -14.50 20.83 7.41
C LEU A 203 -14.22 21.99 8.36
N GLU A 204 -14.56 21.84 9.64
CA GLU A 204 -14.48 22.92 10.65
C GLU A 204 -13.11 23.04 11.33
N ASN A 205 -12.34 21.97 11.41
CA ASN A 205 -11.10 21.93 12.19
C ASN A 205 -9.86 21.78 11.31
N ARG A 206 -8.77 22.46 11.73
CA ARG A 206 -7.45 22.33 11.09
C ARG A 206 -6.83 20.94 11.22
N LEU A 207 -7.21 20.18 12.24
CA LEU A 207 -6.70 18.84 12.46
C LEU A 207 -7.85 17.96 12.94
N THR A 208 -8.14 16.92 12.18
CA THR A 208 -9.20 15.95 12.50
C THR A 208 -8.66 14.53 12.47
N PHE A 209 -9.00 13.76 13.49
CA PHE A 209 -8.72 12.32 13.57
C PHE A 209 -10.01 11.55 13.41
N ILE A 210 -10.06 10.69 12.41
CA ILE A 210 -11.18 9.79 12.19
C ILE A 210 -10.70 8.38 12.49
N GLN A 211 -11.19 7.81 13.59
CA GLN A 211 -11.01 6.38 13.85
C GLN A 211 -12.06 5.62 13.07
N GLY A 212 -11.63 4.73 12.19
CA GLY A 212 -12.52 3.95 11.36
C GLY A 212 -12.34 2.45 11.54
N PRO A 213 -13.12 1.84 12.43
CA PRO A 213 -13.20 0.40 12.60
C PRO A 213 -13.52 -0.36 11.30
N PRO A 214 -13.29 -1.68 11.22
CA PRO A 214 -13.56 -2.48 10.03
C PRO A 214 -14.99 -2.34 9.52
N GLY A 215 -15.14 -2.04 8.23
CA GLY A 215 -16.46 -1.99 7.59
C GLY A 215 -17.29 -0.74 7.86
N THR A 216 -16.76 0.26 8.57
CA THR A 216 -17.49 1.50 8.94
C THR A 216 -17.53 2.59 7.86
N GLY A 217 -16.92 2.32 6.70
CA GLY A 217 -16.89 3.27 5.59
C GLY A 217 -15.82 4.35 5.72
N LYS A 218 -14.62 4.04 6.23
CA LYS A 218 -13.44 4.93 6.22
C LYS A 218 -13.25 5.64 4.88
N THR A 219 -13.00 4.86 3.84
CA THR A 219 -12.74 5.35 2.48
C THR A 219 -13.90 6.16 1.93
N GLU A 220 -15.14 5.80 2.31
CA GLU A 220 -16.33 6.54 1.92
C GLU A 220 -16.37 7.93 2.57
N THR A 221 -16.13 7.97 3.88
CA THR A 221 -16.05 9.22 4.65
C THR A 221 -14.93 10.12 4.13
N SER A 222 -13.75 9.55 3.85
CA SER A 222 -12.63 10.27 3.23
C SER A 222 -13.02 10.88 1.89
N ALA A 223 -13.68 10.11 1.02
CA ALA A 223 -14.10 10.60 -0.30
C ALA A 223 -15.09 11.77 -0.20
N TRP A 224 -16.03 11.71 0.75
CA TRP A 224 -16.96 12.82 1.03
C TRP A 224 -16.26 14.08 1.53
N ILE A 225 -15.28 13.94 2.42
CA ILE A 225 -14.48 15.08 2.91
C ILE A 225 -13.77 15.75 1.73
N ILE A 226 -13.11 14.96 0.88
CA ILE A 226 -12.41 15.48 -0.30
C ILE A 226 -13.38 16.15 -1.28
N HIS A 227 -14.53 15.53 -1.53
CA HIS A 227 -15.56 16.10 -2.39
C HIS A 227 -16.00 17.48 -1.88
N LEU A 228 -16.31 17.60 -0.59
CA LEU A 228 -16.76 18.85 0.02
C LEU A 228 -15.64 19.89 0.12
N TRP A 229 -14.40 19.50 0.37
CA TRP A 229 -13.27 20.43 0.27
C TRP A 229 -13.15 21.00 -1.15
N LEU A 230 -13.34 20.17 -2.19
CA LEU A 230 -13.28 20.65 -3.56
C LEU A 230 -14.39 21.61 -3.93
N GLN A 231 -15.62 21.36 -3.47
CA GLN A 231 -16.74 22.25 -3.77
C GLN A 231 -16.60 23.62 -3.11
N ASN A 232 -16.00 23.66 -1.92
CA ASN A 232 -16.11 24.83 -1.05
C ASN A 232 -14.82 25.65 -0.93
N PHE A 233 -13.66 25.01 -1.11
CA PHE A 233 -12.37 25.65 -0.80
C PHE A 233 -11.33 25.49 -1.92
N PHE A 234 -11.64 24.78 -3.01
CA PHE A 234 -10.66 24.57 -4.07
C PHE A 234 -10.27 25.88 -4.74
N GLN A 235 -8.96 26.06 -4.89
CA GLN A 235 -8.37 27.14 -5.66
C GLN A 235 -7.45 26.53 -6.73
N GLU A 236 -7.54 27.07 -7.95
CA GLU A 236 -6.72 26.61 -9.06
C GLU A 236 -5.22 26.73 -8.72
N GLY A 237 -4.41 25.72 -9.07
CA GLY A 237 -3.00 25.66 -8.68
C GLY A 237 -2.73 25.15 -7.26
N GLN A 238 -3.77 24.92 -6.44
CA GLN A 238 -3.64 24.39 -5.08
C GLN A 238 -4.42 23.06 -4.93
N PRO A 239 -3.88 21.95 -5.48
CA PRO A 239 -4.54 20.65 -5.38
C PRO A 239 -4.69 20.19 -3.93
N ILE A 240 -5.71 19.36 -3.69
CA ILE A 240 -5.82 18.58 -2.45
C ILE A 240 -4.87 17.39 -2.55
N LEU A 241 -4.06 17.17 -1.51
CA LEU A 241 -3.18 16.01 -1.44
C LEU A 241 -3.85 14.87 -0.68
N ILE A 242 -3.85 13.69 -1.30
CA ILE A 242 -4.32 12.44 -0.71
C ILE A 242 -3.16 11.48 -0.62
N CYS A 243 -2.93 10.98 0.60
CA CYS A 243 -1.84 10.08 0.91
C CYS A 243 -2.30 8.80 1.60
N ALA A 244 -1.54 7.73 1.43
CA ALA A 244 -1.60 6.54 2.27
C ALA A 244 -0.22 5.83 2.26
N GLU A 245 -0.01 4.85 3.14
CA GLU A 245 1.24 4.07 3.16
C GLU A 245 1.41 3.21 1.90
N THR A 246 0.34 2.52 1.48
CA THR A 246 0.39 1.50 0.43
C THR A 246 -0.28 1.98 -0.85
N HIS A 247 0.22 1.49 -1.99
CA HIS A 247 -0.41 1.77 -3.29
C HIS A 247 -1.87 1.34 -3.33
N GLN A 248 -2.19 0.18 -2.75
CA GLN A 248 -3.55 -0.35 -2.71
C GLN A 248 -4.51 0.59 -1.95
N ALA A 249 -4.09 1.18 -0.83
CA ALA A 249 -4.92 2.14 -0.10
C ALA A 249 -5.19 3.40 -0.93
N VAL A 250 -4.16 3.96 -1.56
CA VAL A 250 -4.32 5.12 -2.46
C VAL A 250 -5.25 4.79 -3.63
N ASP A 251 -5.11 3.62 -4.24
CA ASP A 251 -5.92 3.18 -5.37
C ASP A 251 -7.38 2.97 -4.96
N ASN A 252 -7.64 2.39 -3.78
CA ASN A 252 -8.99 2.20 -3.25
C ASN A 252 -9.72 3.53 -3.06
N LEU A 253 -9.04 4.53 -2.47
CA LEU A 253 -9.61 5.86 -2.29
C LEU A 253 -9.76 6.59 -3.64
N THR A 254 -8.80 6.45 -4.55
CA THR A 254 -8.89 7.01 -5.91
C THR A 254 -10.11 6.47 -6.65
N ARG A 255 -10.33 5.15 -6.65
CA ARG A 255 -11.54 4.55 -7.23
C ARG A 255 -12.80 5.08 -6.58
N ARG A 256 -12.81 5.18 -5.25
CA ARG A 256 -13.99 5.66 -4.53
C ARG A 256 -14.34 7.09 -4.95
N LEU A 257 -13.36 7.97 -5.09
CA LEU A 257 -13.59 9.32 -5.61
C LEU A 257 -14.21 9.27 -7.01
N LEU A 258 -13.59 8.52 -7.92
CA LEU A 258 -14.03 8.44 -9.32
C LEU A 258 -15.44 7.85 -9.51
N GLN A 259 -16.00 7.16 -8.50
CA GLN A 259 -17.40 6.71 -8.52
C GLN A 259 -18.39 7.87 -8.39
N TYR A 260 -18.01 9.00 -7.77
CA TYR A 260 -18.91 10.14 -7.58
C TYR A 260 -18.98 11.05 -8.80
N ARG A 261 -17.83 11.36 -9.38
CA ARG A 261 -17.71 12.17 -10.59
C ARG A 261 -16.32 12.06 -11.17
N GLN A 262 -16.16 12.57 -12.39
CA GLN A 262 -14.84 12.77 -12.95
C GLN A 262 -14.20 14.02 -12.34
N TYR A 263 -13.02 13.84 -11.77
CA TYR A 263 -12.17 14.92 -11.24
C TYR A 263 -10.95 15.08 -12.13
N ARG A 264 -10.36 16.29 -12.12
CA ARG A 264 -8.97 16.48 -12.59
C ARG A 264 -8.03 15.90 -11.55
N LEU A 265 -7.92 14.57 -11.56
CA LEU A 265 -7.18 13.79 -10.58
C LEU A 265 -5.92 13.22 -11.21
N ILE A 266 -4.84 13.23 -10.43
CA ILE A 266 -3.58 12.59 -10.77
C ILE A 266 -3.27 11.51 -9.73
N ARG A 267 -3.07 10.27 -10.19
CA ARG A 267 -2.53 9.18 -9.40
C ARG A 267 -1.02 9.10 -9.58
N TYR A 268 -0.25 9.84 -8.79
CA TYR A 268 1.21 9.87 -8.93
C TYR A 268 1.82 8.55 -8.44
N GLY A 269 2.33 7.77 -9.39
CA GLY A 269 2.95 6.48 -9.16
C GLY A 269 3.35 5.83 -10.47
N GLU A 270 4.22 4.84 -10.39
CA GLU A 270 4.61 4.04 -11.55
C GLU A 270 3.44 3.13 -11.95
N PRO A 271 3.07 3.02 -13.24
CA PRO A 271 1.92 2.21 -13.67
C PRO A 271 1.96 0.76 -13.16
N ARG A 272 3.14 0.18 -12.94
CA ARG A 272 3.27 -1.21 -12.45
C ARG A 272 2.90 -1.39 -10.98
N THR A 273 2.89 -0.33 -10.19
CA THR A 273 2.48 -0.35 -8.78
C THR A 273 1.07 0.22 -8.59
N VAL A 274 0.49 0.81 -9.64
CA VAL A 274 -0.86 1.34 -9.67
C VAL A 274 -1.78 0.33 -10.35
N ALA A 275 -2.99 0.20 -9.86
CA ALA A 275 -3.93 -0.72 -10.45
C ALA A 275 -4.26 -0.39 -11.92
N PRO A 276 -4.46 -1.40 -12.78
CA PRO A 276 -4.64 -1.21 -14.23
C PRO A 276 -5.73 -0.21 -14.63
N ASP A 277 -6.85 -0.24 -13.92
CA ASP A 277 -8.00 0.65 -14.17
C ASP A 277 -7.69 2.14 -13.91
N LEU A 278 -6.64 2.42 -13.14
CA LEU A 278 -6.20 3.77 -12.80
C LEU A 278 -5.01 4.27 -13.64
N HIS A 279 -4.47 3.45 -14.55
CA HIS A 279 -3.30 3.81 -15.37
C HIS A 279 -3.47 5.13 -16.11
N LYS A 280 -4.67 5.40 -16.62
CA LYS A 280 -5.00 6.66 -17.30
C LYS A 280 -4.79 7.91 -16.44
N TYR A 281 -4.88 7.80 -15.10
CA TYR A 281 -4.66 8.92 -14.19
C TYR A 281 -3.20 9.05 -13.73
N THR A 282 -2.30 8.15 -14.16
CA THR A 282 -0.92 8.17 -13.69
C THR A 282 -0.13 9.32 -14.30
N MET A 283 0.82 9.87 -13.54
CA MET A 283 1.68 10.95 -14.03
C MET A 283 2.37 10.64 -15.37
N PRO A 284 2.96 9.45 -15.59
CA PRO A 284 3.55 9.12 -16.89
C PRO A 284 2.54 9.20 -18.03
N THR A 285 1.31 8.69 -17.84
CA THR A 285 0.26 8.77 -18.86
C THR A 285 -0.21 10.21 -19.08
N GLN A 286 -0.34 11.01 -18.02
CA GLN A 286 -0.71 12.43 -18.13
C GLN A 286 0.34 13.25 -18.90
N ILE A 287 1.63 12.96 -18.68
CA ILE A 287 2.73 13.57 -19.43
C ILE A 287 2.65 13.18 -20.91
N GLU A 288 2.40 11.91 -21.21
CA GLU A 288 2.24 11.45 -22.58
C GLU A 288 1.09 12.18 -23.29
N LEU A 289 -0.06 12.37 -22.61
CA LEU A 289 -1.20 13.12 -23.15
C LEU A 289 -0.83 14.58 -23.46
N VAL A 290 -0.21 15.29 -22.51
CA VAL A 290 0.23 16.69 -22.72
C VAL A 290 1.25 16.80 -23.86
N ARG A 291 2.16 15.84 -24.00
CA ARG A 291 3.13 15.81 -25.12
C ARG A 291 2.45 15.59 -26.46
N ARG A 292 1.44 14.70 -26.52
CA ARG A 292 0.64 14.46 -27.74
C ARG A 292 -0.15 15.70 -28.14
N GLU A 293 -0.78 16.38 -27.18
CA GLU A 293 -1.52 17.62 -27.43
C GLU A 293 -0.63 18.72 -28.02
N LYS A 294 0.60 18.88 -27.50
CA LYS A 294 1.55 19.89 -27.98
C LYS A 294 2.14 19.59 -29.37
N GLN A 295 2.19 18.32 -29.79
CA GLN A 295 2.76 17.91 -31.08
C GLN A 295 1.77 18.00 -32.25
N GLY A 296 0.46 18.16 -31.98
CA GLY A 296 -0.57 18.18 -33.01
C GLY A 296 -0.82 16.80 -33.64
N SER A 297 -2.02 16.60 -34.18
CA SER A 297 -2.51 15.32 -34.74
C SER A 297 -1.83 14.95 -36.06
N ASN A 298 -0.52 14.69 -36.10
CA ASN A 298 0.14 14.12 -37.27
C ASN A 298 0.53 12.64 -37.01
N PRO A 299 -0.37 11.68 -37.28
CA PRO A 299 -0.23 10.27 -36.87
C PRO A 299 0.90 9.50 -37.58
N ASN A 300 1.65 10.12 -38.50
CA ASN A 300 2.61 9.44 -39.39
C ASN A 300 4.10 9.75 -39.12
N SER A 301 4.48 10.47 -38.05
CA SER A 301 5.91 10.62 -37.72
C SER A 301 6.41 9.46 -36.85
N THR A 302 7.04 8.47 -37.48
CA THR A 302 7.54 7.24 -36.86
C THR A 302 8.79 7.42 -35.98
N THR A 303 9.17 8.65 -35.62
CA THR A 303 10.36 8.97 -34.81
C THR A 303 9.99 9.52 -33.43
N ASN A 304 9.13 8.80 -32.70
CA ASN A 304 8.57 9.19 -31.40
C ASN A 304 9.52 8.97 -30.20
N LYS A 305 10.80 9.37 -30.28
CA LYS A 305 11.68 9.35 -29.09
C LYS A 305 11.30 10.43 -28.05
N SER A 306 10.67 11.53 -28.46
CA SER A 306 10.31 12.65 -27.57
C SER A 306 9.10 12.38 -26.66
N LEU A 307 8.20 11.46 -27.05
CA LEU A 307 7.01 11.11 -26.27
C LEU A 307 7.36 10.31 -25.01
N PHE A 308 8.34 9.41 -25.11
CA PHE A 308 8.71 8.44 -24.06
C PHE A 308 9.97 8.83 -23.27
N GLY A 309 10.42 10.08 -23.38
CA GLY A 309 11.54 10.61 -22.60
C GLY A 309 11.21 10.85 -21.13
N PRO A 310 12.21 11.07 -20.26
CA PRO A 310 11.99 11.38 -18.85
C PRO A 310 11.10 12.63 -18.68
N ALA A 311 10.31 12.64 -17.63
CA ALA A 311 9.45 13.77 -17.28
C ALA A 311 10.29 15.01 -16.96
N LYS A 312 10.02 16.14 -17.62
CA LYS A 312 10.69 17.41 -17.27
C LYS A 312 9.99 18.06 -16.07
N PRO A 313 10.71 18.70 -15.13
CA PRO A 313 10.08 19.38 -13.98
C PRO A 313 9.00 20.40 -14.36
N LYS A 314 9.22 21.16 -15.45
CA LYS A 314 8.22 22.10 -16.00
C LYS A 314 6.92 21.41 -16.42
N GLU A 315 6.98 20.21 -17.01
CA GLU A 315 5.79 19.44 -17.41
C GLU A 315 5.02 18.95 -16.18
N ILE A 316 5.75 18.45 -15.16
CA ILE A 316 5.15 18.00 -13.91
C ILE A 316 4.44 19.17 -13.21
N ARG A 317 5.09 20.34 -13.12
CA ARG A 317 4.49 21.57 -12.56
C ARG A 317 3.23 21.97 -13.31
N GLU A 318 3.27 21.98 -14.64
CA GLU A 318 2.11 22.34 -15.47
C GLU A 318 0.92 21.40 -15.18
N ILE A 319 1.16 20.09 -15.16
CA ILE A 319 0.14 19.08 -14.91
C ILE A 319 -0.43 19.21 -13.49
N ILE A 320 0.42 19.37 -12.47
CA ILE A 320 -0.01 19.54 -11.08
C ILE A 320 -0.78 20.85 -10.90
N SER A 321 -0.40 21.93 -11.57
CA SER A 321 -1.10 23.23 -11.46
C SER A 321 -2.55 23.18 -11.94
N LYS A 322 -2.85 22.30 -12.89
CA LYS A 322 -4.21 22.05 -13.42
C LYS A 322 -4.93 20.92 -12.67
N CYS A 323 -4.33 20.38 -11.62
CA CYS A 323 -4.88 19.26 -10.87
C CYS A 323 -5.77 19.76 -9.73
N GLN A 324 -6.88 19.07 -9.51
CA GLN A 324 -7.74 19.23 -8.33
C GLN A 324 -7.30 18.32 -7.18
N ILE A 325 -6.91 17.08 -7.51
CA ILE A 325 -6.62 16.03 -6.54
C ILE A 325 -5.34 15.30 -6.92
N LEU A 326 -4.33 15.36 -6.04
CA LEU A 326 -3.11 14.59 -6.19
C LEU A 326 -3.12 13.38 -5.24
N CYS A 327 -3.16 12.17 -5.78
CA CYS A 327 -3.17 10.92 -5.03
C CYS A 327 -1.80 10.21 -5.12
N MET A 328 -1.14 10.00 -3.99
CA MET A 328 0.16 9.33 -3.96
C MET A 328 0.46 8.64 -2.63
N THR A 329 1.55 7.88 -2.54
CA THR A 329 1.98 7.33 -1.24
C THR A 329 2.65 8.43 -0.39
N CYS A 330 2.62 8.31 0.94
CA CYS A 330 3.28 9.28 1.84
C CYS A 330 4.76 9.47 1.49
N SER A 331 5.47 8.37 1.26
CA SER A 331 6.86 8.40 0.82
C SER A 331 7.04 9.04 -0.56
N GLY A 332 6.07 8.89 -1.46
CA GLY A 332 6.08 9.46 -2.82
C GLY A 332 6.07 10.99 -2.84
N VAL A 333 5.49 11.64 -1.83
CA VAL A 333 5.41 13.10 -1.72
C VAL A 333 6.80 13.75 -1.74
N GLY A 334 7.84 13.05 -1.26
CA GLY A 334 9.20 13.54 -1.30
C GLY A 334 9.82 13.65 -2.71
N ILE A 335 9.14 13.20 -3.77
CA ILE A 335 9.54 13.43 -5.18
C ILE A 335 9.16 14.83 -5.64
N LEU A 336 8.12 15.43 -5.03
CA LEU A 336 7.60 16.71 -5.46
C LEU A 336 8.54 17.85 -5.11
N GLU A 337 8.44 18.93 -5.88
CA GLU A 337 9.24 20.14 -5.67
C GLU A 337 9.07 20.67 -4.24
N PRO A 338 10.16 21.06 -3.54
CA PRO A 338 10.07 21.45 -2.15
C PRO A 338 9.16 22.65 -1.85
N SER A 339 8.99 23.54 -2.82
CA SER A 339 8.11 24.72 -2.74
C SER A 339 6.63 24.39 -2.88
N LEU A 340 6.27 23.20 -3.39
CA LEU A 340 4.88 22.80 -3.53
C LEU A 340 4.27 22.53 -2.16
N LYS A 341 3.16 23.22 -1.89
CA LYS A 341 2.41 23.16 -0.64
C LYS A 341 0.95 22.82 -0.93
N PHE A 342 0.29 22.24 0.06
CA PHE A 342 -1.08 21.79 -0.07
C PHE A 342 -1.94 22.42 1.03
N PRO A 343 -3.04 23.11 0.69
CA PRO A 343 -3.98 23.64 1.69
C PRO A 343 -4.65 22.52 2.48
N PHE A 344 -4.98 21.43 1.81
CA PHE A 344 -5.69 20.29 2.39
C PHE A 344 -4.88 19.01 2.17
N ILE A 345 -4.64 18.27 3.26
CA ILE A 345 -4.01 16.94 3.21
C ILE A 345 -4.93 15.93 3.91
N LEU A 346 -5.33 14.89 3.20
CA LEU A 346 -5.96 13.71 3.79
C LEU A 346 -4.99 12.52 3.75
N ILE A 347 -4.78 11.88 4.89
CA ILE A 347 -3.96 10.67 5.00
C ILE A 347 -4.84 9.50 5.44
N ASP A 348 -5.07 8.55 4.53
CA ASP A 348 -5.81 7.31 4.80
C ASP A 348 -4.88 6.21 5.32
N GLU A 349 -5.42 5.27 6.09
CA GLU A 349 -4.67 4.22 6.80
C GLU A 349 -3.50 4.78 7.65
N ALA A 350 -3.70 5.93 8.29
CA ALA A 350 -2.68 6.65 9.03
C ALA A 350 -2.08 5.85 10.21
N SER A 351 -2.82 4.88 10.75
CA SER A 351 -2.33 3.97 11.80
C SER A 351 -1.27 2.97 11.30
N GLN A 352 -1.14 2.76 9.98
CA GLN A 352 -0.16 1.87 9.37
C GLN A 352 1.13 2.59 8.96
N ILE A 353 1.21 3.92 9.13
CA ILE A 353 2.36 4.74 8.72
C ILE A 353 3.31 4.93 9.90
N THR A 354 4.60 4.68 9.68
CA THR A 354 5.63 5.02 10.68
C THR A 354 5.72 6.52 10.86
N GLU A 355 6.04 6.98 12.07
CA GLU A 355 6.10 8.41 12.31
C GLU A 355 7.06 9.17 11.43
N PRO A 356 8.29 8.69 11.15
CA PRO A 356 9.17 9.43 10.25
C PRO A 356 8.56 9.58 8.84
N ASN A 357 7.80 8.59 8.36
CA ASN A 357 7.22 8.61 7.02
C ASN A 357 6.01 9.54 6.90
N ILE A 358 5.18 9.68 7.95
CA ILE A 358 4.04 10.59 7.91
C ILE A 358 4.48 12.07 7.89
N LEU A 359 5.69 12.38 8.39
CA LEU A 359 6.21 13.75 8.37
C LEU A 359 6.43 14.26 6.93
N ILE A 360 6.68 13.37 5.96
CA ILE A 360 6.96 13.74 4.56
C ILE A 360 5.80 14.54 3.94
N PRO A 361 4.53 14.09 3.99
CA PRO A 361 3.41 14.94 3.60
C PRO A 361 3.15 16.09 4.57
N LEU A 362 3.32 15.88 5.88
CA LEU A 362 2.97 16.91 6.86
C LEU A 362 3.80 18.19 6.69
N VAL A 363 5.08 18.11 6.32
CA VAL A 363 5.90 19.32 6.05
C VAL A 363 5.43 20.14 4.83
N ARG A 364 4.42 19.65 4.09
CA ARG A 364 3.85 20.30 2.91
C ARG A 364 2.50 20.99 3.18
N ILE A 365 1.92 20.85 4.37
CA ILE A 365 0.62 21.45 4.71
C ILE A 365 0.69 22.97 4.83
N THR A 366 -0.41 23.66 4.48
CA THR A 366 -0.61 25.08 4.81
C THR A 366 -1.87 25.38 5.63
N ASP A 367 -2.92 24.54 5.62
CA ASP A 367 -4.14 24.85 6.40
C ASP A 367 -4.73 23.66 7.18
N GLN A 368 -5.35 22.67 6.53
CA GLN A 368 -6.10 21.59 7.20
C GLN A 368 -5.60 20.17 6.90
N ILE A 369 -5.57 19.33 7.95
CA ILE A 369 -5.18 17.92 7.91
C ILE A 369 -6.30 17.02 8.43
N VAL A 370 -6.58 15.95 7.69
CA VAL A 370 -7.44 14.85 8.14
C VAL A 370 -6.63 13.56 8.15
N LEU A 371 -6.52 12.93 9.33
CA LEU A 371 -5.90 11.63 9.50
C LEU A 371 -6.99 10.59 9.73
N VAL A 372 -7.04 9.58 8.86
CA VAL A 372 -8.03 8.49 8.92
C VAL A 372 -7.28 7.20 9.18
N GLY A 373 -7.67 6.46 10.22
CA GLY A 373 -6.94 5.26 10.61
C GLY A 373 -7.68 4.44 11.66
N ASP A 374 -7.05 3.37 12.13
CA ASP A 374 -7.57 2.57 13.24
C ASP A 374 -6.41 1.98 14.04
N GLN A 375 -6.20 2.50 15.25
CA GLN A 375 -5.16 2.07 16.18
C GLN A 375 -5.40 0.67 16.77
N LYS A 376 -6.61 0.12 16.60
CA LYS A 376 -6.95 -1.26 16.99
C LYS A 376 -6.67 -2.26 15.85
N GLN A 377 -6.24 -1.80 14.68
CA GLN A 377 -5.78 -2.61 13.54
C GLN A 377 -4.26 -2.57 13.39
N LEU A 378 -3.73 -3.17 12.31
CA LEU A 378 -2.30 -3.38 12.12
C LEU A 378 -1.48 -2.09 12.31
N PRO A 379 -0.43 -2.12 13.15
CA PRO A 379 0.55 -1.04 13.22
C PRO A 379 1.49 -1.06 12.01
N PRO A 380 2.39 -0.06 11.87
CA PRO A 380 3.43 -0.07 10.87
C PRO A 380 4.32 -1.32 10.97
N ILE A 381 4.72 -1.87 9.82
CA ILE A 381 5.52 -3.10 9.77
C ILE A 381 7.00 -2.75 9.94
N ILE A 382 7.58 -3.12 11.09
CA ILE A 382 9.00 -2.96 11.37
C ILE A 382 9.72 -4.29 11.25
N LYS A 383 10.67 -4.38 10.30
CA LYS A 383 11.44 -5.60 10.05
C LYS A 383 12.56 -5.83 11.07
N MET A 384 13.15 -4.75 11.58
CA MET A 384 14.27 -4.81 12.53
C MET A 384 13.73 -4.89 13.95
N ALA A 385 14.06 -5.98 14.66
CA ALA A 385 13.51 -6.27 15.98
C ALA A 385 13.87 -5.18 17.01
N GLU A 386 15.09 -4.65 16.94
CA GLU A 386 15.60 -3.60 17.82
C GLU A 386 14.93 -2.25 17.58
N ALA A 387 14.50 -1.98 16.34
CA ALA A 387 13.81 -0.74 15.99
C ALA A 387 12.29 -0.81 16.25
N LYS A 388 11.74 -2.02 16.41
CA LYS A 388 10.30 -2.25 16.57
C LYS A 388 9.69 -1.46 17.75
N PRO A 389 10.27 -1.47 18.98
CA PRO A 389 9.71 -0.70 20.10
C PRO A 389 9.66 0.81 19.86
N LEU A 390 10.51 1.33 18.96
CA LEU A 390 10.63 2.75 18.67
C LEU A 390 9.70 3.19 17.52
N LEU A 391 9.43 2.30 16.56
CA LEU A 391 8.78 2.66 15.29
C LEU A 391 7.42 2.00 15.04
N GLU A 392 7.03 0.99 15.83
CA GLU A 392 5.73 0.31 15.70
C GLU A 392 4.56 1.16 16.21
N ARG A 393 4.81 2.15 17.09
CA ARG A 393 3.78 3.13 17.48
C ARG A 393 3.67 4.18 16.38
N SER A 394 2.51 4.21 15.71
CA SER A 394 2.24 5.22 14.69
C SER A 394 1.98 6.61 15.28
N PHE A 395 2.11 7.63 14.45
CA PHE A 395 1.83 9.02 14.83
C PHE A 395 0.37 9.19 15.23
N PHE A 396 -0.53 8.53 14.48
CA PHE A 396 -1.95 8.47 14.77
C PHE A 396 -2.20 7.92 16.18
N GLN A 397 -1.64 6.75 16.50
CA GLN A 397 -1.80 6.13 17.81
C GLN A 397 -1.21 7.01 18.93
N ARG A 398 -0.02 7.58 18.73
CA ARG A 398 0.62 8.42 19.74
C ARG A 398 -0.23 9.62 20.12
N LEU A 399 -0.80 10.31 19.13
CA LEU A 399 -1.58 11.51 19.38
C LEU A 399 -2.90 11.21 20.10
N LEU A 400 -3.54 10.08 19.80
CA LEU A 400 -4.74 9.64 20.52
C LEU A 400 -4.46 9.28 21.99
N GLU A 401 -3.28 8.76 22.30
CA GLU A 401 -2.91 8.34 23.66
C GLU A 401 -2.37 9.49 24.51
N ASN A 402 -1.63 10.45 23.92
CA ASN A 402 -0.90 11.47 24.66
C ASN A 402 -1.58 12.84 24.69
N ILE A 403 -2.51 13.09 23.78
CA ILE A 403 -3.22 14.37 23.69
C ILE A 403 -4.70 14.06 23.81
N ASN A 404 -5.43 14.84 24.62
CA ASN A 404 -6.89 14.78 24.69
C ASN A 404 -7.52 15.35 23.42
N ILE A 405 -7.11 14.82 22.26
CA ILE A 405 -7.67 15.15 20.96
C ILE A 405 -8.92 14.31 20.80
N ASN A 406 -10.04 15.01 20.59
CA ASN A 406 -11.29 14.35 20.25
C ASN A 406 -11.14 13.69 18.87
N SER A 407 -10.93 12.39 18.86
CA SER A 407 -11.09 11.58 17.66
C SER A 407 -12.56 11.23 17.47
N ILE A 408 -12.96 11.12 16.21
CA ILE A 408 -14.32 10.74 15.86
C ILE A 408 -14.27 9.32 15.37
N MET A 409 -14.87 8.42 16.15
CA MET A 409 -15.01 7.03 15.77
C MET A 409 -16.23 6.87 14.87
N LEU A 410 -16.04 6.28 13.69
CA LEU A 410 -17.13 5.79 12.87
C LEU A 410 -17.71 4.56 13.56
N ASP A 411 -18.99 4.61 13.93
CA ASP A 411 -19.56 3.64 14.88
C ASP A 411 -20.38 2.53 14.22
N THR A 412 -20.74 2.67 12.95
CA THR A 412 -21.68 1.76 12.28
C THR A 412 -21.00 1.00 11.14
N GLN A 413 -20.96 -0.32 11.23
CA GLN A 413 -20.33 -1.19 10.21
C GLN A 413 -21.35 -1.75 9.20
N TYR A 414 -20.90 -1.92 7.96
CA TYR A 414 -21.69 -2.42 6.82
C TYR A 414 -21.05 -3.62 6.12
N ARG A 415 -20.03 -4.23 6.71
CA ARG A 415 -19.27 -5.33 6.08
C ARG A 415 -19.80 -6.70 6.50
N MET A 416 -19.89 -6.94 7.80
CA MET A 416 -19.97 -8.27 8.39
C MET A 416 -21.36 -8.57 8.93
N HIS A 417 -21.76 -9.83 8.87
CA HIS A 417 -22.94 -10.34 9.55
C HIS A 417 -22.94 -9.89 11.03
N PRO A 418 -24.08 -9.44 11.60
CA PRO A 418 -24.15 -8.90 12.97
C PRO A 418 -23.50 -9.81 14.03
N ALA A 419 -23.70 -11.13 13.94
CA ALA A 419 -23.11 -12.09 14.87
C ALA A 419 -21.57 -12.21 14.78
N LEU A 420 -20.94 -11.83 13.65
CA LEU A 420 -19.48 -11.91 13.48
C LEU A 420 -18.75 -10.71 14.10
N ILE A 421 -19.41 -9.54 14.16
CA ILE A 421 -18.79 -8.32 14.71
C ILE A 421 -18.88 -8.24 16.23
N ASP A 422 -19.80 -8.97 16.87
CA ASP A 422 -20.07 -8.86 18.31
C ASP A 422 -18.80 -9.01 19.16
N PHE A 423 -18.03 -10.09 18.96
CA PHE A 423 -16.76 -10.28 19.69
C PHE A 423 -15.73 -9.16 19.40
N PRO A 424 -15.36 -8.85 18.14
CA PRO A 424 -14.46 -7.73 17.88
C PRO A 424 -14.94 -6.38 18.46
N SER A 425 -16.24 -6.12 18.43
CA SER A 425 -16.85 -4.91 18.98
C SER A 425 -16.59 -4.81 20.48
N GLN A 426 -16.93 -5.86 21.24
CA GLN A 426 -16.78 -5.85 22.70
C GLN A 426 -15.32 -5.77 23.13
N VAL A 427 -14.44 -6.50 22.44
CA VAL A 427 -13.05 -6.68 22.87
C VAL A 427 -12.13 -5.54 22.43
N PHE A 428 -12.27 -5.04 21.19
CA PHE A 428 -11.36 -4.05 20.65
C PHE A 428 -11.91 -2.62 20.66
N TYR A 429 -13.24 -2.48 20.76
CA TYR A 429 -13.94 -1.20 20.61
C TYR A 429 -14.98 -0.95 21.72
N ASP A 430 -14.81 -1.60 22.88
CA ASP A 430 -15.63 -1.38 24.09
C ASP A 430 -17.14 -1.52 23.86
N GLY A 431 -17.54 -2.39 22.92
CA GLY A 431 -18.94 -2.64 22.56
C GLY A 431 -19.59 -1.49 21.77
N SER A 432 -18.83 -0.49 21.33
CA SER A 432 -19.36 0.72 20.71
C SER A 432 -19.77 0.54 19.24
N LEU A 433 -19.43 -0.58 18.59
CA LEU A 433 -19.78 -0.79 17.18
C LEU A 433 -21.23 -1.24 17.01
N LYS A 434 -21.95 -0.47 16.22
CA LYS A 434 -23.29 -0.75 15.70
C LYS A 434 -23.20 -1.45 14.34
N THR A 435 -24.28 -2.10 13.96
CA THR A 435 -24.39 -2.78 12.67
C THR A 435 -25.50 -2.13 11.83
N GLY A 436 -25.13 -1.65 10.64
CA GLY A 436 -26.03 -1.01 9.68
C GLY A 436 -26.55 -1.92 8.58
N ILE A 437 -26.33 -3.24 8.69
CA ILE A 437 -26.75 -4.27 7.74
C ILE A 437 -27.49 -5.37 8.47
N LYS A 438 -28.54 -5.92 7.87
CA LYS A 438 -29.29 -7.01 8.48
C LYS A 438 -28.63 -8.36 8.25
N SER A 439 -28.96 -9.34 9.08
CA SER A 439 -28.46 -10.72 8.95
C SER A 439 -28.82 -11.32 7.59
N GLU A 440 -30.01 -11.01 7.05
CA GLU A 440 -30.50 -11.52 5.77
C GLU A 440 -29.66 -11.02 4.58
N GLU A 441 -29.01 -9.85 4.70
CA GLU A 441 -28.11 -9.30 3.68
C GLU A 441 -26.73 -9.97 3.68
N ARG A 442 -26.46 -10.83 4.67
CA ARG A 442 -25.21 -11.60 4.81
C ARG A 442 -25.54 -13.09 4.95
N PRO A 443 -26.23 -13.69 3.95
CA PRO A 443 -26.73 -15.05 4.07
C PRO A 443 -25.59 -16.04 4.27
N THR A 444 -25.85 -17.05 5.08
CA THR A 444 -24.90 -18.14 5.33
C THR A 444 -24.70 -18.97 4.06
N PRO A 445 -23.47 -19.41 3.75
CA PRO A 445 -23.23 -20.32 2.63
C PRO A 445 -24.01 -21.63 2.78
N LYS A 446 -24.85 -21.98 1.80
CA LYS A 446 -25.75 -23.15 1.86
C LYS A 446 -25.00 -24.47 1.90
N GLU A 447 -23.78 -24.49 1.38
CA GLU A 447 -22.91 -25.67 1.30
C GLU A 447 -22.31 -26.04 2.66
N ILE A 448 -22.36 -25.15 3.64
CA ILE A 448 -21.72 -25.31 4.94
C ILE A 448 -22.80 -25.36 6.02
N LYS A 449 -22.87 -26.49 6.73
CA LYS A 449 -23.71 -26.60 7.92
C LYS A 449 -23.04 -25.89 9.09
N PHE A 450 -23.63 -24.78 9.50
CA PHE A 450 -23.34 -24.14 10.79
C PHE A 450 -24.23 -24.75 11.87
N ILE A 451 -23.72 -24.81 13.09
CA ILE A 451 -24.47 -25.34 14.24
C ILE A 451 -25.68 -24.45 14.53
N ASN A 452 -25.50 -23.14 14.40
CA ASN A 452 -26.56 -22.16 14.45
C ASN A 452 -26.49 -21.29 13.19
N GLU A 453 -27.50 -21.36 12.32
CA GLU A 453 -27.54 -20.55 11.09
C GLU A 453 -27.62 -19.05 11.37
N GLN A 454 -28.05 -18.62 12.56
CA GLN A 454 -28.03 -17.21 12.99
C GLN A 454 -26.64 -16.74 13.41
N ILE A 455 -25.70 -17.66 13.67
CA ILE A 455 -24.33 -17.35 14.07
C ILE A 455 -23.39 -18.11 13.12
N PRO A 456 -23.06 -17.54 11.94
CA PRO A 456 -22.21 -18.19 10.94
C PRO A 456 -20.72 -18.18 11.30
N LEU A 457 -20.42 -18.62 12.51
CA LEU A 457 -19.11 -18.67 13.12
C LEU A 457 -18.81 -20.11 13.55
N ARG A 458 -17.64 -20.63 13.15
CA ARG A 458 -17.21 -21.97 13.52
C ARG A 458 -15.71 -22.00 13.81
N PHE A 459 -15.34 -22.69 14.89
CA PHE A 459 -13.97 -23.11 15.15
C PHE A 459 -13.84 -24.60 14.86
N VAL A 460 -12.77 -25.00 14.17
CA VAL A 460 -12.45 -26.39 13.87
C VAL A 460 -11.11 -26.69 14.52
N ASP A 461 -11.15 -27.56 15.54
CA ASP A 461 -9.94 -28.04 16.20
C ASP A 461 -9.20 -29.02 15.28
N VAL A 462 -7.91 -28.77 15.04
CA VAL A 462 -7.09 -29.56 14.14
C VAL A 462 -5.69 -29.71 14.76
N ASP A 463 -5.26 -30.95 14.95
CA ASP A 463 -3.99 -31.29 15.59
C ASP A 463 -2.78 -31.12 14.65
N GLU A 464 -2.99 -31.16 13.33
CA GLU A 464 -1.91 -31.12 12.32
C GLU A 464 -1.46 -29.70 11.92
N ILE A 465 -2.07 -28.65 12.48
CA ILE A 465 -1.67 -27.26 12.25
C ILE A 465 -0.54 -26.90 13.23
N ARG A 466 0.23 -25.85 12.95
CA ARG A 466 1.34 -25.36 13.79
C ARG A 466 0.99 -25.39 15.29
N SER A 467 1.45 -26.45 15.95
CA SER A 467 1.40 -26.70 17.37
C SER A 467 2.79 -27.12 17.80
N ASN A 468 3.31 -26.55 18.88
CA ASN A 468 4.57 -26.97 19.47
C ASN A 468 4.33 -27.46 20.90
N ASN A 469 5.26 -28.26 21.41
CA ASN A 469 5.18 -28.81 22.78
C ASN A 469 5.24 -27.70 23.86
N GLU A 470 5.71 -26.51 23.48
CA GLU A 470 5.85 -25.32 24.33
C GLU A 470 4.60 -24.41 24.31
N ASN A 471 3.56 -24.75 23.51
CA ASN A 471 2.35 -23.95 23.30
C ASN A 471 2.58 -22.47 22.90
N GLU A 472 3.67 -22.20 22.19
CA GLU A 472 3.96 -20.85 21.69
C GLU A 472 3.14 -20.52 20.45
N ILE A 473 2.38 -19.44 20.56
CA ILE A 473 1.48 -18.92 19.51
C ILE A 473 2.24 -18.01 18.52
N GLY A 474 3.42 -17.50 18.91
CA GLY A 474 4.26 -16.63 18.08
C GLY A 474 3.54 -15.34 17.69
N PHE A 475 3.47 -15.04 16.39
CA PHE A 475 2.92 -13.78 15.88
C PHE A 475 1.40 -13.62 16.10
N LEU A 476 0.68 -14.72 16.39
CA LEU A 476 -0.76 -14.71 16.65
C LEU A 476 -1.12 -14.13 18.04
N ILE A 477 -0.12 -13.83 18.88
CA ILE A 477 -0.29 -13.13 20.16
C ILE A 477 -0.73 -11.67 19.94
N ASN A 478 -0.41 -11.08 18.78
CA ASN A 478 -0.71 -9.69 18.50
C ASN A 478 -2.23 -9.46 18.33
N GLU A 479 -2.80 -8.68 19.24
CA GLU A 479 -4.24 -8.39 19.29
C GLU A 479 -4.74 -7.69 18.03
N GLN A 480 -3.97 -6.76 17.46
CA GLN A 480 -4.36 -6.05 16.25
C GLN A 480 -4.44 -6.97 15.02
N ARG A 481 -3.56 -7.98 14.94
CA ARG A 481 -3.61 -9.03 13.90
C ARG A 481 -4.85 -9.90 14.08
N MET A 482 -5.20 -10.26 15.31
CA MET A 482 -6.41 -11.00 15.60
C MET A 482 -7.65 -10.19 15.20
N ASN A 483 -7.74 -8.92 15.60
CA ASN A 483 -8.82 -8.03 15.17
C ASN A 483 -8.92 -7.96 13.64
N VAL A 484 -7.79 -7.75 12.95
CA VAL A 484 -7.77 -7.75 11.49
C VAL A 484 -8.25 -9.07 10.89
N LEU A 485 -7.86 -10.22 11.45
CA LEU A 485 -8.28 -11.54 10.98
C LEU A 485 -9.78 -11.75 11.16
N LEU A 486 -10.30 -11.47 12.36
CA LEU A 486 -11.70 -11.66 12.72
C LEU A 486 -12.64 -10.72 11.95
N THR A 487 -12.12 -9.64 11.35
CA THR A 487 -12.91 -8.61 10.70
C THR A 487 -12.84 -8.57 9.16
N ARG A 488 -12.34 -9.66 8.54
CA ARG A 488 -12.32 -9.83 7.07
C ARG A 488 -13.56 -10.52 6.51
N ALA A 489 -14.14 -11.43 7.27
CA ALA A 489 -15.30 -12.20 6.84
C ALA A 489 -16.52 -11.27 6.63
N LYS A 490 -17.32 -11.52 5.60
CA LYS A 490 -18.60 -10.82 5.39
C LYS A 490 -19.77 -11.64 5.90
N CYS A 491 -19.94 -12.85 5.35
CA CYS A 491 -21.11 -13.67 5.62
C CYS A 491 -20.87 -14.76 6.66
N ALA A 492 -19.70 -15.40 6.63
CA ALA A 492 -19.38 -16.50 7.53
C ALA A 492 -17.89 -16.59 7.80
N MET A 493 -17.51 -17.11 8.97
CA MET A 493 -16.13 -17.31 9.39
C MET A 493 -15.92 -18.72 9.93
N ILE A 494 -14.91 -19.41 9.39
CA ILE A 494 -14.45 -20.72 9.86
C ILE A 494 -12.97 -20.61 10.14
N VAL A 495 -12.59 -20.87 11.38
CA VAL A 495 -11.18 -20.83 11.82
C VAL A 495 -10.74 -22.26 12.12
N PHE A 496 -9.67 -22.69 11.46
CA PHE A 496 -8.99 -23.94 11.74
C PHE A 496 -7.79 -23.64 12.63
N GLY A 497 -7.66 -24.32 13.77
CA GLY A 497 -6.55 -24.09 14.70
C GLY A 497 -6.42 -25.23 15.70
N ASN A 498 -5.25 -25.36 16.31
CA ASN A 498 -5.08 -26.27 17.44
C ASN A 498 -5.58 -25.59 18.72
N LYS A 499 -6.66 -26.10 19.32
CA LYS A 499 -7.28 -25.51 20.51
C LYS A 499 -6.28 -25.46 21.67
N ARG A 500 -5.54 -26.54 21.91
CA ARG A 500 -4.57 -26.65 23.02
C ARG A 500 -3.49 -25.58 22.95
N THR A 501 -2.98 -25.27 21.76
CA THR A 501 -2.00 -24.20 21.56
C THR A 501 -2.66 -22.83 21.68
N LEU A 502 -3.80 -22.58 21.02
CA LEU A 502 -4.41 -21.24 20.98
C LEU A 502 -4.91 -20.73 22.33
N ILE A 503 -5.43 -21.61 23.19
CA ILE A 503 -5.92 -21.20 24.52
C ILE A 503 -4.80 -20.75 25.48
N SER A 504 -3.52 -20.90 25.12
CA SER A 504 -2.41 -20.36 25.91
C SER A 504 -2.38 -18.81 25.90
N ASN A 505 -3.06 -18.17 24.95
CA ASN A 505 -3.31 -16.73 24.93
C ASN A 505 -4.75 -16.43 25.39
N ASN A 506 -4.88 -15.49 26.33
CA ASN A 506 -6.17 -15.13 26.93
C ASN A 506 -7.21 -14.64 25.90
N LEU A 507 -6.78 -13.88 24.90
CA LEU A 507 -7.67 -13.32 23.88
C LEU A 507 -8.24 -14.42 22.97
N TRP A 508 -7.37 -15.33 22.51
CA TRP A 508 -7.79 -16.50 21.75
C TRP A 508 -8.68 -17.42 22.56
N LYS A 509 -8.38 -17.62 23.85
CA LYS A 509 -9.25 -18.37 24.77
C LYS A 509 -10.64 -17.76 24.83
N GLN A 510 -10.75 -16.44 25.09
CA GLN A 510 -12.03 -15.73 25.12
C GLN A 510 -12.79 -15.86 23.81
N TRP A 511 -12.11 -15.69 22.67
CA TRP A 511 -12.75 -15.81 21.36
C TRP A 511 -13.26 -17.23 21.12
N ILE A 512 -12.44 -18.26 21.38
CA ILE A 512 -12.85 -19.66 21.26
C ILE A 512 -14.06 -19.92 22.17
N GLU A 513 -14.02 -19.52 23.44
CA GLU A 513 -15.14 -19.70 24.37
C GLU A 513 -16.43 -18.97 23.94
N SER A 514 -16.32 -17.88 23.17
CA SER A 514 -17.48 -17.17 22.59
C SER A 514 -18.11 -17.88 21.38
N VAL A 515 -17.40 -18.81 20.73
CA VAL A 515 -17.93 -19.56 19.58
C VAL A 515 -18.95 -20.60 20.07
N PRO A 516 -20.17 -20.66 19.51
CA PRO A 516 -21.16 -21.67 19.90
C PRO A 516 -20.61 -23.11 19.79
N ASN A 517 -20.72 -23.87 20.88
CA ASN A 517 -20.42 -25.31 20.97
C ASN A 517 -19.01 -25.74 20.52
N VAL A 518 -17.95 -25.07 20.97
CA VAL A 518 -16.54 -25.49 20.75
C VAL A 518 -16.23 -26.93 21.17
N ASN A 519 -17.05 -27.52 22.06
CA ASN A 519 -16.86 -28.89 22.55
C ASN A 519 -17.54 -29.96 21.68
N SER A 520 -18.21 -29.62 20.57
CA SER A 520 -18.67 -30.64 19.63
C SER A 520 -17.49 -31.12 18.78
N THR A 521 -16.84 -32.19 19.24
CA THR A 521 -15.81 -32.96 18.52
C THR A 521 -16.31 -33.61 17.21
N GLN A 522 -17.53 -33.31 16.78
CA GLN A 522 -18.08 -33.84 15.54
C GLN A 522 -17.50 -33.08 14.34
N PHE A 523 -16.35 -33.58 13.87
CA PHE A 523 -16.26 -33.88 12.45
C PHE A 523 -17.50 -34.72 12.12
N THR A 524 -18.60 -34.09 11.69
CA THR A 524 -19.54 -34.86 10.87
C THR A 524 -18.75 -35.20 9.62
N ASP A 525 -18.43 -36.48 9.46
CA ASP A 525 -17.71 -37.09 8.32
C ASP A 525 -18.22 -36.66 6.93
N GLN A 526 -19.33 -35.92 6.86
CA GLN A 526 -19.91 -35.36 5.65
C GLN A 526 -18.99 -34.40 4.85
N CYS A 527 -17.99 -33.75 5.46
CA CYS A 527 -17.03 -32.92 4.69
C CYS A 527 -15.90 -33.73 4.03
N LEU A 528 -15.55 -34.92 4.54
CA LEU A 528 -14.52 -35.78 3.97
C LEU A 528 -15.04 -36.62 2.78
N ILE A 529 -16.37 -36.70 2.60
CA ILE A 529 -16.97 -37.57 1.57
C ILE A 529 -16.81 -37.03 0.13
N LYS A 530 -16.40 -35.77 -0.08
CA LYS A 530 -16.18 -35.25 -1.46
C LYS A 530 -14.76 -35.37 -2.00
N GLN A 531 -13.74 -35.70 -1.20
CA GLN A 531 -12.42 -35.98 -1.78
C GLN A 531 -12.39 -37.36 -2.46
N ASN A 532 -13.03 -38.37 -1.88
CA ASN A 532 -13.05 -39.72 -2.46
C ASN A 532 -13.90 -39.83 -3.75
N GLN A 533 -14.90 -38.96 -3.94
CA GLN A 533 -15.67 -38.93 -5.19
C GLN A 533 -14.95 -38.20 -6.34
N ILE A 534 -13.99 -37.32 -6.04
CA ILE A 534 -13.21 -36.60 -7.06
C ILE A 534 -11.99 -37.42 -7.49
N THR A 535 -11.37 -38.20 -6.58
CA THR A 535 -10.30 -39.14 -6.94
C THR A 535 -10.80 -40.33 -7.78
N ASP A 536 -12.02 -40.83 -7.54
CA ASP A 536 -12.58 -41.95 -8.32
C ASP A 536 -13.06 -41.56 -9.73
N GLN A 537 -13.46 -40.29 -9.94
CA GLN A 537 -13.79 -39.78 -11.28
C GLN A 537 -12.55 -39.42 -12.12
N GLN A 538 -11.41 -39.11 -11.50
CA GLN A 538 -10.16 -38.83 -12.23
C GLN A 538 -9.33 -40.10 -12.52
N GLN A 539 -9.44 -41.15 -11.71
CA GLN A 539 -8.79 -42.44 -12.00
C GLN A 539 -9.48 -43.28 -13.09
N SER A 540 -10.78 -43.06 -13.32
CA SER A 540 -11.55 -43.74 -14.39
C SER A 540 -11.39 -43.10 -15.78
N GLN A 541 -10.88 -41.87 -15.88
CA GLN A 541 -10.54 -41.23 -17.16
C GLN A 541 -9.06 -41.38 -17.56
N SER A 542 -8.14 -41.61 -16.62
CA SER A 542 -6.71 -41.80 -16.91
C SER A 542 -6.36 -43.20 -17.42
N THR A 543 -7.22 -44.20 -17.21
CA THR A 543 -7.02 -45.59 -17.66
C THR A 543 -7.48 -45.88 -19.09
N LYS A 544 -8.16 -44.95 -19.77
CA LYS A 544 -8.51 -45.07 -21.20
C LYS A 544 -7.55 -44.37 -22.18
N LYS A 545 -6.68 -43.46 -21.72
CA LYS A 545 -5.72 -42.76 -22.60
C LYS A 545 -4.33 -43.39 -22.69
N THR A 546 -3.96 -44.30 -21.78
CA THR A 546 -2.64 -44.95 -21.77
C THR A 546 -2.55 -46.26 -22.57
N ARG A 547 -3.64 -46.76 -23.17
CA ARG A 547 -3.61 -47.95 -24.05
C ARG A 547 -3.40 -47.65 -25.55
N HIS A 548 -3.36 -46.39 -25.98
CA HIS A 548 -3.13 -46.04 -27.38
C HIS A 548 -1.75 -45.45 -27.73
N TYR A 549 -0.84 -45.29 -26.76
CA TYR A 549 0.46 -44.63 -26.99
C TYR A 549 1.71 -45.51 -26.83
N THR A 550 1.57 -46.83 -26.73
CA THR A 550 2.70 -47.78 -26.59
C THR A 550 2.86 -48.79 -27.74
N HIS A 551 2.35 -48.46 -28.93
CA HIS A 551 2.66 -49.18 -30.17
C HIS A 551 2.94 -48.19 -31.31
N ASN A 552 4.10 -47.51 -31.28
CA ASN A 552 4.82 -47.00 -32.48
C ASN A 552 6.13 -46.26 -32.14
N LYS A 553 7.00 -46.86 -31.30
CA LYS A 553 8.40 -46.41 -31.19
C LYS A 553 9.37 -47.60 -31.21
N LYS A 554 9.36 -48.33 -32.33
CA LYS A 554 10.51 -49.09 -32.83
C LYS A 554 10.50 -49.04 -34.35
N LYS A 555 11.00 -47.94 -34.92
CA LYS A 555 11.68 -47.88 -36.22
C LYS A 555 12.09 -46.44 -36.55
N ALA A 556 13.21 -46.35 -37.27
CA ALA A 556 13.72 -45.20 -38.00
C ALA A 556 14.49 -44.14 -37.21
N TYR A 557 15.77 -44.48 -37.00
CA TYR A 557 16.87 -43.56 -37.27
C TYR A 557 16.72 -42.85 -38.64
N SER A 558 17.30 -41.65 -38.69
CA SER A 558 17.95 -41.01 -39.84
C SER A 558 17.20 -39.90 -40.59
N ARG A 559 17.92 -38.78 -40.67
CA ARG A 559 18.05 -37.81 -41.78
C ARG A 559 17.06 -36.63 -41.88
N LYS A 560 17.68 -35.45 -41.68
CA LYS A 560 17.74 -34.25 -42.55
C LYS A 560 16.55 -33.28 -42.64
N ASN A 561 16.93 -32.02 -42.37
CA ASN A 561 16.66 -30.76 -43.08
C ASN A 561 15.23 -30.15 -43.09
N TYR A 562 15.16 -28.91 -42.57
CA TYR A 562 14.51 -27.67 -43.08
C TYR A 562 13.48 -27.78 -44.22
N PRO A 563 12.42 -26.93 -44.20
CA PRO A 563 12.51 -25.46 -44.34
C PRO A 563 12.11 -24.65 -43.10
#